data_AF-A0A074RUD4-F1
#
_entry.id   AF-A0A074RUD4-F1
#
_cell.length_a   1.000
_cell.length_b   1.000
_cell.length_c   1.000
_cell.angle_alpha   90.00
_cell.angle_beta   90.00
_cell.angle_gamma   90.00
#
_symmetry.space_group_name_H-M   'P 1'
#
loop_
_entity.id
_entity.type
_entity.pdbx_description
1 polymer ?
#
loop_
_entity_poly.entity_id
_entity_poly.type
_entity_poly.pdbx_seq_one_letter_code
_entity_poly.pdbx_strand_id
1 'polypeptide(L)'
;MSSSQNNQQSSQPAATGSVTNGGSVTNGGSVTGSVTGSTAAPAGTTSTNTIPQTAPPGTLSFTIPSQTATPSYYKIMASNPITFGWNFTSLLSTPASLTVHAYCTLNGNTYRVGPTDGAGTVQGVIPGTATAVTWDAFAQQTEAGAVPLVQATYTLRIFDERGYTVGAVPGLLNPNQNLKFAMYKPAEYTPIESGWKCVSCSSATPNLTVPSFMALGMTLIAMMISGVGLLRGIVRN
;
A
#
# COMPACT_ATOMS: atom_id res chain seq x y z
N MET A 1 -68.09 1.69 22.70
CA MET A 1 -69.39 1.66 22.00
C MET A 1 -69.17 2.23 20.61
N SER A 2 -69.55 1.44 19.60
CA SER A 2 -69.91 1.75 18.20
C SER A 2 -68.98 2.61 17.33
N SER A 3 -68.52 2.15 16.16
CA SER A 3 -69.29 1.88 14.92
C SER A 3 -69.88 3.18 14.34
N SER A 4 -69.78 3.50 13.04
CA SER A 4 -70.09 2.62 11.89
C SER A 4 -69.47 3.06 10.56
N GLN A 5 -69.51 2.15 9.58
CA GLN A 5 -69.25 2.39 8.15
C GLN A 5 -70.40 3.17 7.47
N ASN A 6 -70.19 3.67 6.24
CA ASN A 6 -71.23 3.60 5.21
C ASN A 6 -70.64 3.47 3.79
N ASN A 7 -71.45 2.97 2.84
CA ASN A 7 -71.08 2.47 1.50
C ASN A 7 -72.09 2.99 0.43
N GLN A 8 -71.88 2.62 -0.85
CA GLN A 8 -72.70 2.95 -2.05
C GLN A 8 -72.47 4.39 -2.61
N GLN A 9 -72.51 4.68 -3.92
CA GLN A 9 -73.08 3.95 -5.07
C GLN A 9 -72.34 4.18 -6.42
N SER A 10 -72.63 3.33 -7.40
CA SER A 10 -72.06 3.16 -8.76
C SER A 10 -72.53 4.13 -9.88
N SER A 11 -71.74 4.25 -10.97
CA SER A 11 -72.18 4.26 -12.39
C SER A 11 -70.99 4.18 -13.39
N GLN A 12 -71.09 3.42 -14.49
CA GLN A 12 -69.92 2.94 -15.26
C GLN A 12 -70.12 2.69 -16.78
N PRO A 13 -69.41 3.44 -17.66
CA PRO A 13 -69.04 3.02 -19.03
C PRO A 13 -67.53 3.29 -19.38
N ALA A 14 -66.88 2.68 -20.38
CA ALA A 14 -67.09 1.42 -21.11
C ALA A 14 -65.77 0.99 -21.81
N ALA A 15 -65.57 -0.35 -22.01
CA ALA A 15 -64.70 -1.02 -23.01
C ALA A 15 -63.17 -0.75 -23.03
N THR A 16 -62.23 -1.61 -23.49
CA THR A 16 -62.11 -3.07 -23.77
C THR A 16 -60.60 -3.28 -24.08
N GLY A 17 -59.89 -4.38 -23.80
CA GLY A 17 -60.24 -5.70 -23.26
C GLY A 17 -59.00 -6.42 -22.69
N SER A 18 -58.62 -7.61 -23.18
CA SER A 18 -57.45 -8.38 -22.70
C SER A 18 -56.73 -9.18 -23.79
N VAL A 19 -55.44 -9.49 -23.56
CA VAL A 19 -54.68 -10.52 -24.30
C VAL A 19 -54.10 -11.53 -23.31
N THR A 20 -54.53 -12.78 -23.45
CA THR A 20 -53.91 -13.96 -22.82
C THR A 20 -53.65 -14.97 -23.93
N ASN A 21 -52.42 -15.47 -24.04
CA ASN A 21 -52.10 -16.52 -25.01
C ASN A 21 -51.24 -17.62 -24.38
N GLY A 22 -51.85 -18.76 -24.12
CA GLY A 22 -51.17 -20.03 -23.85
C GLY A 22 -51.72 -21.06 -24.83
N GLY A 23 -50.83 -21.76 -25.54
CA GLY A 23 -51.21 -22.68 -26.62
C GLY A 23 -50.37 -23.95 -26.58
N SER A 24 -51.04 -25.09 -26.46
CA SER A 24 -50.43 -26.42 -26.52
C SER A 24 -50.29 -26.92 -27.97
N VAL A 25 -49.53 -27.99 -28.16
CA VAL A 25 -49.08 -28.53 -29.45
C VAL A 25 -50.07 -29.56 -30.01
N THR A 26 -50.41 -29.51 -31.32
CA THR A 26 -50.20 -30.60 -32.31
C THR A 26 -50.86 -30.39 -33.69
N ASN A 27 -50.15 -30.91 -34.70
CA ASN A 27 -50.60 -31.43 -36.00
C ASN A 27 -51.05 -30.52 -37.18
N GLY A 28 -50.24 -30.55 -38.24
CA GLY A 28 -50.64 -31.24 -39.47
C GLY A 28 -51.31 -30.42 -40.59
N GLY A 29 -50.51 -29.79 -41.46
CA GLY A 29 -50.98 -29.24 -42.73
C GLY A 29 -49.87 -28.65 -43.60
N SER A 30 -49.46 -29.35 -44.66
CA SER A 30 -48.50 -28.84 -45.64
C SER A 30 -49.15 -27.82 -46.57
N VAL A 31 -48.68 -26.57 -46.54
CA VAL A 31 -48.98 -25.56 -47.57
C VAL A 31 -47.67 -24.98 -48.09
N THR A 32 -47.36 -25.32 -49.34
CA THR A 32 -46.21 -24.79 -50.07
C THR A 32 -46.52 -23.36 -50.51
N GLY A 33 -45.85 -22.37 -49.91
CA GLY A 33 -46.04 -20.96 -50.25
C GLY A 33 -44.73 -20.17 -50.16
N SER A 34 -44.06 -19.97 -51.29
CA SER A 34 -42.87 -19.11 -51.37
C SER A 34 -43.26 -17.64 -51.25
N VAL A 35 -42.96 -17.02 -50.10
CA VAL A 35 -43.05 -15.56 -49.91
C VAL A 35 -41.66 -14.96 -49.78
N THR A 36 -41.17 -14.41 -50.90
CA THR A 36 -39.93 -13.65 -50.96
C THR A 36 -40.15 -12.27 -50.34
N GLY A 37 -39.95 -12.16 -49.02
CA GLY A 37 -40.12 -10.93 -48.25
C GLY A 37 -38.82 -10.44 -47.63
N SER A 38 -38.06 -9.62 -48.35
CA SER A 38 -36.89 -8.91 -47.78
C SER A 38 -37.34 -7.83 -46.79
N THR A 39 -37.62 -8.20 -45.55
CA THR A 39 -37.68 -7.26 -44.43
C THR A 39 -36.27 -7.04 -43.89
N ALA A 40 -35.58 -6.05 -44.46
CA ALA A 40 -34.36 -5.53 -43.88
C ALA A 40 -34.67 -4.93 -42.49
N ALA A 41 -34.40 -5.70 -41.43
CA ALA A 41 -34.42 -5.18 -40.08
C ALA A 41 -33.41 -4.02 -40.01
N PRO A 42 -33.76 -2.86 -39.41
CA PRO A 42 -32.81 -1.79 -39.22
C PRO A 42 -31.65 -2.33 -38.38
N ALA A 43 -30.45 -2.34 -38.96
CA ALA A 43 -29.23 -2.66 -38.24
C ALA A 43 -29.00 -1.58 -37.19
N GLY A 44 -29.55 -1.81 -35.99
CA GLY A 44 -29.18 -1.04 -34.82
C GLY A 44 -27.70 -1.27 -34.59
N THR A 45 -26.89 -0.23 -34.87
CA THR A 45 -25.46 -0.23 -34.58
C THR A 45 -25.26 -0.14 -33.07
N THR A 46 -25.63 -1.18 -32.34
CA THR A 46 -25.04 -1.47 -31.03
C THR A 46 -23.56 -1.68 -31.29
N SER A 47 -22.76 -0.66 -31.00
CA SER A 47 -21.30 -0.73 -30.97
C SER A 47 -20.88 -1.62 -29.80
N THR A 48 -21.08 -2.93 -29.95
CA THR A 48 -20.40 -3.93 -29.15
C THR A 48 -18.91 -3.79 -29.48
N ASN A 49 -18.16 -3.13 -28.60
CA ASN A 49 -16.70 -3.11 -28.60
C ASN A 49 -16.22 -4.56 -28.44
N THR A 50 -16.21 -5.28 -29.55
CA THR A 50 -15.95 -6.71 -29.61
C THR A 50 -14.45 -6.86 -29.59
N ILE A 51 -13.90 -7.06 -28.40
CA ILE A 51 -12.46 -7.18 -28.21
C ILE A 51 -11.96 -8.37 -29.05
N PRO A 52 -11.02 -8.15 -29.98
CA PRO A 52 -10.48 -9.23 -30.80
C PRO A 52 -9.87 -10.31 -29.89
N GLN A 53 -10.19 -11.58 -30.15
CA GLN A 53 -9.59 -12.70 -29.39
C GLN A 53 -8.07 -12.82 -29.62
N THR A 54 -7.56 -12.17 -30.67
CA THR A 54 -6.12 -12.01 -30.96
C THR A 54 -5.47 -10.86 -30.19
N ALA A 55 -6.23 -10.04 -29.46
CA ALA A 55 -5.66 -8.97 -28.67
C ALA A 55 -4.86 -9.54 -27.49
N PRO A 56 -3.65 -9.04 -27.20
CA PRO A 56 -2.95 -9.41 -25.98
C PRO A 56 -3.75 -8.98 -24.74
N PRO A 57 -3.55 -9.63 -23.59
CA PRO A 57 -4.07 -9.16 -22.31
C PRO A 57 -3.54 -7.76 -21.98
N GLY A 58 -4.37 -6.94 -21.33
CA GLY A 58 -3.96 -5.65 -20.81
C GLY A 58 -2.91 -5.84 -19.71
N THR A 59 -1.86 -5.03 -19.71
CA THR A 59 -0.78 -5.08 -18.71
C THR A 59 -0.53 -3.70 -18.11
N LEU A 60 0.17 -3.70 -16.97
CA LEU A 60 0.51 -2.53 -16.19
C LEU A 60 2.03 -2.53 -15.95
N SER A 61 2.68 -1.41 -16.24
CA SER A 61 4.13 -1.24 -16.12
C SER A 61 4.45 -0.05 -15.21
N PHE A 62 5.22 -0.27 -14.15
CA PHE A 62 5.50 0.77 -13.15
C PHE A 62 6.49 1.82 -13.65
N THR A 63 6.10 3.08 -13.49
CA THR A 63 6.90 4.28 -13.73
C THR A 63 7.46 4.85 -12.43
N ILE A 64 6.72 4.71 -11.32
CA ILE A 64 7.13 5.15 -9.98
C ILE A 64 6.90 4.00 -8.99
N PRO A 65 7.95 3.45 -8.35
CA PRO A 65 9.33 3.52 -8.82
C PRO A 65 9.47 2.83 -10.19
N SER A 66 10.51 3.16 -10.96
CA SER A 66 10.75 2.49 -12.23
C SER A 66 10.98 0.98 -12.01
N GLN A 67 10.25 0.14 -12.75
CA GLN A 67 10.35 -1.32 -12.65
C GLN A 67 11.76 -1.87 -12.95
N THR A 68 12.60 -1.11 -13.65
CA THR A 68 13.99 -1.48 -14.00
C THR A 68 15.05 -0.89 -13.06
N ALA A 69 14.66 -0.08 -12.07
CA ALA A 69 15.59 0.56 -11.15
C ALA A 69 16.04 -0.39 -10.01
N THR A 70 16.98 0.09 -9.19
CA THR A 70 17.37 -0.55 -7.94
C THR A 70 16.18 -0.71 -6.98
N PRO A 71 16.22 -1.68 -6.04
CA PRO A 71 15.15 -1.89 -5.07
C PRO A 71 14.78 -0.59 -4.34
N SER A 72 13.48 -0.30 -4.27
CA SER A 72 12.98 0.92 -3.63
C SER A 72 12.75 0.70 -2.13
N TYR A 73 13.15 1.68 -1.33
CA TYR A 73 13.09 1.64 0.14
C TYR A 73 12.26 2.80 0.67
N TYR A 74 11.20 2.50 1.41
CA TYR A 74 10.29 3.51 1.99
C TYR A 74 10.31 3.47 3.51
N LYS A 75 10.27 4.65 4.14
CA LYS A 75 10.29 4.78 5.59
C LYS A 75 8.87 4.84 6.15
N ILE A 76 8.57 3.98 7.11
CA ILE A 76 7.31 3.99 7.86
C ILE A 76 7.41 5.11 8.92
N MET A 77 6.94 6.32 8.58
CA MET A 77 6.91 7.47 9.49
C MET A 77 5.77 8.42 9.14
N ALA A 78 5.32 9.23 10.12
CA ALA A 78 4.31 10.26 9.89
C ALA A 78 4.73 11.24 8.79
N SER A 79 3.77 11.73 8.01
CA SER A 79 3.96 12.70 6.92
C SER A 79 4.93 12.25 5.82
N ASN A 80 5.07 10.94 5.59
CA ASN A 80 5.91 10.38 4.52
C ASN A 80 5.08 9.45 3.61
N PRO A 81 4.17 10.02 2.79
CA PRO A 81 3.32 9.25 1.90
C PRO A 81 4.12 8.66 0.73
N ILE A 82 3.76 7.43 0.34
CA ILE A 82 4.43 6.66 -0.70
C ILE A 82 3.60 6.73 -1.98
N THR A 83 4.16 7.27 -3.06
CA THR A 83 3.50 7.28 -4.38
C THR A 83 3.98 6.12 -5.24
N PHE A 84 3.04 5.37 -5.79
CA PHE A 84 3.24 4.42 -6.87
C PHE A 84 2.58 4.93 -8.14
N GLY A 85 3.20 4.69 -9.29
CA GLY A 85 2.75 5.16 -10.60
C GLY A 85 3.03 4.14 -11.69
N TRP A 86 2.18 4.09 -12.70
CA TRP A 86 2.22 3.11 -13.78
C TRP A 86 1.57 3.63 -15.06
N ASN A 87 1.86 2.94 -16.16
CA ASN A 87 1.12 3.05 -17.41
C ASN A 87 0.43 1.73 -17.74
N PHE A 88 -0.73 1.82 -18.39
CA PHE A 88 -1.41 0.68 -19.00
C PHE A 88 -0.85 0.41 -20.40
N THR A 89 -0.91 -0.83 -20.84
CA THR A 89 -0.54 -1.25 -22.20
C THR A 89 -1.50 -2.34 -22.65
N SER A 90 -1.96 -2.32 -23.90
CA SER A 90 -2.90 -3.30 -24.46
C SER A 90 -4.25 -3.42 -23.75
N LEU A 91 -4.64 -2.42 -22.96
CA LEU A 91 -5.95 -2.35 -22.31
C LEU A 91 -6.99 -1.81 -23.30
N LEU A 92 -7.98 -2.64 -23.65
CA LEU A 92 -9.07 -2.32 -24.59
C LEU A 92 -10.43 -2.19 -23.89
N SER A 93 -10.57 -2.77 -22.70
CA SER A 93 -11.67 -2.48 -21.78
C SER A 93 -11.10 -1.86 -20.50
N THR A 94 -11.51 -0.63 -20.21
CA THR A 94 -11.20 0.03 -18.94
C THR A 94 -11.97 -0.68 -17.82
N PRO A 95 -11.31 -1.10 -16.72
CA PRO A 95 -12.00 -1.67 -15.56
C PRO A 95 -12.86 -0.61 -14.86
N ALA A 96 -13.79 -1.05 -14.01
CA ALA A 96 -14.58 -0.12 -13.19
C ALA A 96 -13.74 0.43 -12.02
N SER A 97 -12.95 -0.44 -11.39
CA SER A 97 -12.08 -0.10 -10.27
C SER A 97 -10.78 -0.90 -10.29
N LEU A 98 -9.75 -0.38 -9.63
CA LEU A 98 -8.52 -1.10 -9.34
C LEU A 98 -8.45 -1.33 -7.85
N THR A 99 -8.21 -2.57 -7.44
CA THR A 99 -7.81 -2.90 -6.07
C THR A 99 -6.28 -2.93 -6.02
N VAL A 100 -5.70 -2.14 -5.11
CA VAL A 100 -4.25 -1.97 -4.98
C VAL A 100 -3.84 -2.32 -3.55
N HIS A 101 -3.03 -3.36 -3.41
CA HIS A 101 -2.66 -3.93 -2.12
C HIS A 101 -1.15 -4.22 -2.03
N ALA A 102 -0.54 -4.00 -0.86
CA ALA A 102 0.82 -4.42 -0.56
C ALA A 102 0.80 -5.74 0.23
N TYR A 103 1.32 -6.82 -0.37
CA TYR A 103 1.46 -8.11 0.30
C TYR A 103 2.83 -8.24 0.97
N CYS A 104 2.87 -8.44 2.29
CA CYS A 104 4.10 -8.64 3.03
C CYS A 104 4.49 -10.13 3.06
N THR A 105 5.69 -10.47 2.58
CA THR A 105 6.16 -11.86 2.57
C THR A 105 6.55 -12.39 3.95
N LEU A 106 6.83 -11.50 4.92
CA LEU A 106 7.33 -11.89 6.24
C LEU A 106 6.21 -12.29 7.21
N ASN A 107 5.08 -11.58 7.19
CA ASN A 107 3.96 -11.84 8.11
C ASN A 107 2.69 -12.36 7.41
N GLY A 108 2.72 -12.53 6.09
CA GLY A 108 1.60 -13.04 5.29
C GLY A 108 0.42 -12.07 5.13
N ASN A 109 0.49 -10.86 5.70
CA ASN A 109 -0.62 -9.92 5.69
C ASN A 109 -0.65 -9.09 4.40
N THR A 110 -1.87 -8.65 4.06
CA THR A 110 -2.14 -7.79 2.90
C THR A 110 -2.64 -6.45 3.40
N TYR A 111 -1.98 -5.38 2.96
CA TYR A 111 -2.25 -4.00 3.37
C TYR A 111 -2.93 -3.24 2.24
N ARG A 112 -3.92 -2.40 2.56
CA ARG A 112 -4.55 -1.48 1.61
C ARG A 112 -3.52 -0.47 1.10
N VAL A 113 -3.56 -0.11 -0.17
CA VAL A 113 -2.68 0.91 -0.75
C VAL A 113 -3.55 1.85 -1.57
N GLY A 114 -3.80 3.04 -1.04
CA GLY A 114 -4.76 3.97 -1.61
C GLY A 114 -4.79 5.30 -0.88
N PRO A 115 -5.60 6.24 -1.39
CA PRO A 115 -5.78 7.52 -0.73
C PRO A 115 -6.38 7.32 0.66
N THR A 116 -5.91 8.11 1.62
CA THR A 116 -6.53 8.24 2.94
C THR A 116 -7.77 9.12 2.82
N ASP A 117 -8.90 8.68 3.37
CA ASP A 117 -10.11 9.49 3.42
C ASP A 117 -10.09 10.54 4.55
N GLY A 118 -11.12 11.38 4.61
CA GLY A 118 -11.26 12.42 5.64
C GLY A 118 -11.45 11.89 7.07
N ALA A 119 -11.64 10.59 7.27
CA ALA A 119 -11.69 9.93 8.58
C ALA A 119 -10.35 9.26 8.95
N GLY A 120 -9.31 9.41 8.12
CA GLY A 120 -7.98 8.83 8.37
C GLY A 120 -7.85 7.36 7.96
N THR A 121 -8.83 6.79 7.23
CA THR A 121 -8.78 5.40 6.78
C THR A 121 -8.19 5.30 5.37
N VAL A 122 -7.18 4.44 5.19
CA VAL A 122 -6.58 4.14 3.89
C VAL A 122 -7.48 3.21 3.09
N GLN A 123 -7.92 3.70 1.93
CA GLN A 123 -8.72 2.91 0.99
C GLN A 123 -7.85 1.91 0.22
N GLY A 124 -8.43 0.78 -0.20
CA GLY A 124 -7.74 -0.23 -1.02
C GLY A 124 -8.16 -0.23 -2.49
N VAL A 125 -9.15 0.60 -2.85
CA VAL A 125 -9.81 0.61 -4.16
C VAL A 125 -9.77 2.03 -4.72
N ILE A 126 -9.38 2.16 -5.99
CA ILE A 126 -9.26 3.42 -6.73
C ILE A 126 -9.97 3.31 -8.09
N PRO A 127 -10.23 4.42 -8.81
CA PRO A 127 -10.88 4.38 -10.11
C PRO A 127 -10.11 3.54 -11.15
N GLY A 128 -10.84 2.84 -12.03
CA GLY A 128 -10.26 2.00 -13.09
C GLY A 128 -9.29 2.69 -14.04
N THR A 129 -9.38 4.02 -14.17
CA THR A 129 -8.54 4.89 -15.00
C THR A 129 -7.29 5.42 -14.29
N ALA A 130 -7.11 5.14 -12.99
CA ALA A 130 -5.99 5.68 -12.22
C ALA A 130 -4.64 5.14 -12.71
N THR A 131 -3.68 6.05 -12.93
CA THR A 131 -2.29 5.75 -13.31
C THR A 131 -1.29 5.97 -12.17
N ALA A 132 -1.76 6.46 -11.02
CA ALA A 132 -0.96 6.63 -9.82
C ALA A 132 -1.83 6.52 -8.57
N VAL A 133 -1.18 6.20 -7.45
CA VAL A 133 -1.79 6.13 -6.13
C VAL A 133 -0.79 6.59 -5.08
N THR A 134 -1.25 7.33 -4.09
CA THR A 134 -0.44 7.78 -2.95
C THR A 134 -1.00 7.16 -1.68
N TRP A 135 -0.12 6.53 -0.90
CA TRP A 135 -0.44 5.72 0.27
C TRP A 135 0.27 6.25 1.51
N ASP A 136 -0.49 6.65 2.54
CA ASP A 136 0.07 6.90 3.86
C ASP A 136 0.10 5.61 4.68
N ALA A 137 1.22 4.91 4.58
CA ALA A 137 1.47 3.69 5.34
C ALA A 137 1.55 3.92 6.86
N PHE A 138 1.82 5.15 7.32
CA PHE A 138 1.83 5.47 8.74
C PHE A 138 0.42 5.68 9.26
N ALA A 139 -0.44 6.39 8.51
CA ALA A 139 -1.87 6.52 8.85
C ALA A 139 -2.51 5.14 9.02
N GLN A 140 -2.26 4.21 8.09
CA GLN A 140 -2.85 2.87 8.15
C GLN A 140 -2.48 2.06 9.41
N GLN A 141 -1.22 2.11 9.88
CA GLN A 141 -0.86 1.42 11.14
C GLN A 141 -1.43 2.11 12.39
N THR A 142 -1.94 3.34 12.28
CA THR A 142 -2.61 4.06 13.37
C THR A 142 -4.13 3.91 13.36
N GLU A 143 -4.71 3.25 12.35
CA GLU A 143 -6.14 2.90 12.32
C GLU A 143 -6.51 1.94 13.47
N ALA A 144 -7.71 2.10 14.01
CA ALA A 144 -8.20 1.25 15.10
C ALA A 144 -8.32 -0.23 14.64
N GLY A 145 -7.55 -1.11 15.27
CA GLY A 145 -7.52 -2.54 14.95
C GLY A 145 -6.68 -2.92 13.73
N ALA A 146 -5.91 -1.99 13.14
CA ALA A 146 -4.99 -2.33 12.06
C ALA A 146 -3.83 -3.23 12.52
N VAL A 147 -3.42 -4.13 11.62
CA VAL A 147 -2.20 -4.92 11.81
C VAL A 147 -1.00 -3.99 11.60
N PRO A 148 -0.04 -3.91 12.55
CA PRO A 148 1.14 -3.07 12.37
C PRO A 148 1.96 -3.43 11.13
N LEU A 149 2.54 -2.43 10.47
CA LEU A 149 3.51 -2.68 9.41
C LEU A 149 4.86 -3.11 10.00
N VAL A 150 5.48 -4.10 9.35
CA VAL A 150 6.78 -4.68 9.71
C VAL A 150 7.88 -4.24 8.74
N GLN A 151 9.12 -4.21 9.20
CA GLN A 151 10.28 -3.96 8.35
C GLN A 151 10.57 -5.21 7.50
N ALA A 152 10.18 -5.18 6.23
CA ALA A 152 10.20 -6.32 5.33
C ALA A 152 10.12 -5.88 3.86
N THR A 153 10.23 -6.86 2.95
CA THR A 153 9.89 -6.69 1.53
C THR A 153 8.41 -6.96 1.30
N TYR A 154 7.78 -6.05 0.57
CA TYR A 154 6.38 -6.08 0.17
C TYR A 154 6.31 -6.25 -1.36
N THR A 155 5.29 -6.96 -1.84
CA THR A 155 4.96 -7.07 -3.26
C THR A 155 3.70 -6.24 -3.51
N LEU A 156 3.77 -5.25 -4.39
CA LEU A 156 2.58 -4.49 -4.78
C LEU A 156 1.75 -5.33 -5.76
N ARG A 157 0.48 -5.51 -5.44
CA ARG A 157 -0.51 -6.22 -6.26
C ARG A 157 -1.56 -5.24 -6.75
N ILE A 158 -1.81 -5.21 -8.06
CA ILE A 158 -2.84 -4.39 -8.70
C ILE A 158 -3.70 -5.29 -9.58
N PHE A 159 -5.01 -5.25 -9.38
CA PHE A 159 -5.98 -6.05 -10.13
C PHE A 159 -7.31 -5.30 -10.21
N ASP A 160 -8.18 -5.68 -11.15
CA ASP A 160 -9.48 -5.05 -11.33
C ASP A 160 -10.59 -5.69 -10.47
N GLU A 161 -11.84 -5.27 -10.65
CA GLU A 161 -13.00 -5.80 -9.92
C GLU A 161 -13.21 -7.32 -10.06
N ARG A 162 -12.58 -7.99 -11.03
CA ARG A 162 -12.69 -9.44 -11.23
C ARG A 162 -11.79 -10.23 -10.25
N GLY A 163 -10.85 -9.56 -9.59
CA GLY A 163 -10.02 -10.13 -8.52
C GLY A 163 -8.60 -10.57 -8.95
N TYR A 164 -7.75 -10.84 -7.96
CA TYR A 164 -6.33 -11.14 -8.17
C TYR A 164 -6.06 -12.51 -8.83
N THR A 165 -6.97 -13.48 -8.68
CA THR A 165 -6.76 -14.87 -9.14
C THR A 165 -7.28 -15.14 -10.55
N VAL A 166 -7.69 -14.11 -11.29
CA VAL A 166 -8.22 -14.29 -12.66
C VAL A 166 -7.11 -14.60 -13.65
N GLY A 167 -7.43 -15.44 -14.63
CA GLY A 167 -6.56 -15.67 -15.78
C GLY A 167 -6.48 -14.45 -16.69
N ALA A 168 -5.43 -14.41 -17.51
CA ALA A 168 -5.26 -13.37 -18.51
C ALA A 168 -6.35 -13.49 -19.61
N VAL A 169 -7.04 -12.38 -19.91
CA VAL A 169 -8.12 -12.31 -20.91
C VAL A 169 -7.75 -11.24 -21.94
N PRO A 170 -7.94 -11.47 -23.26
CA PRO A 170 -7.69 -10.48 -24.30
C PRO A 170 -8.27 -9.10 -23.97
N GLY A 171 -7.45 -8.05 -24.06
CA GLY A 171 -7.87 -6.65 -23.87
C GLY A 171 -8.34 -6.22 -22.47
N LEU A 172 -8.44 -7.12 -21.49
CA LEU A 172 -8.76 -6.81 -20.09
C LEU A 172 -7.48 -6.82 -19.23
N LEU A 173 -7.49 -6.14 -18.08
CA LEU A 173 -6.31 -6.02 -17.22
C LEU A 173 -5.88 -7.37 -16.62
N ASN A 174 -4.63 -7.77 -16.82
CA ASN A 174 -4.05 -8.91 -16.14
C ASN A 174 -3.56 -8.49 -14.73
N PRO A 175 -3.90 -9.22 -13.65
CA PRO A 175 -3.37 -8.95 -12.31
C PRO A 175 -1.85 -8.82 -12.28
N ASN A 176 -1.37 -7.70 -11.74
CA ASN A 176 0.05 -7.37 -11.67
C ASN A 176 0.61 -7.66 -10.28
N GLN A 177 1.84 -8.17 -10.23
CA GLN A 177 2.61 -8.40 -9.00
C GLN A 177 4.12 -8.14 -9.20
N ASN A 178 4.48 -7.33 -10.20
CA ASN A 178 5.85 -7.24 -10.69
C ASN A 178 6.72 -6.24 -9.90
N LEU A 179 6.12 -5.41 -9.05
CA LEU A 179 6.85 -4.48 -8.19
C LEU A 179 7.05 -5.05 -6.79
N LYS A 180 8.31 -5.06 -6.35
CA LYS A 180 8.71 -5.32 -4.96
C LYS A 180 9.43 -4.11 -4.39
N PHE A 181 9.10 -3.77 -3.15
CA PHE A 181 9.72 -2.67 -2.42
C PHE A 181 9.96 -3.07 -0.97
N ALA A 182 10.95 -2.47 -0.33
CA ALA A 182 11.23 -2.68 1.08
C ALA A 182 10.69 -1.53 1.92
N MET A 183 10.22 -1.84 3.12
CA MET A 183 9.82 -0.83 4.12
C MET A 183 10.67 -0.97 5.36
N TYR A 184 11.01 0.14 6.00
CA TYR A 184 11.82 0.17 7.22
C TYR A 184 11.28 1.20 8.22
N LYS A 185 11.53 0.97 9.51
CA LYS A 185 11.22 1.95 10.56
C LYS A 185 12.44 2.85 10.78
N PRO A 186 12.27 4.17 11.04
CA PRO A 186 13.38 4.99 11.51
C PRO A 186 13.92 4.43 12.83
N ALA A 187 15.21 4.60 13.07
CA ALA A 187 15.75 4.41 14.42
C ALA A 187 15.20 5.50 15.35
N GLU A 188 14.88 5.13 16.59
CA GLU A 188 14.51 6.08 17.63
C GLU A 188 15.64 7.08 17.87
N TYR A 189 15.31 8.37 17.99
CA TYR A 189 16.31 9.40 18.28
C TYR A 189 16.72 9.30 19.75
N THR A 190 17.93 8.79 20.01
CA THR A 190 18.58 8.89 21.32
C THR A 190 19.22 10.27 21.45
N PRO A 191 18.78 11.15 22.38
CA PRO A 191 19.44 12.43 22.61
C PRO A 191 20.90 12.26 22.97
N ILE A 192 21.76 13.22 22.59
CA ILE A 192 23.20 13.15 22.91
C ILE A 192 23.47 13.05 24.43
N GLU A 193 22.56 13.62 25.23
CA GLU A 193 22.54 13.56 26.69
C GLU A 193 22.39 12.13 27.24
N SER A 194 21.70 11.23 26.51
CA SER A 194 21.28 9.91 26.98
C SER A 194 22.31 8.79 26.76
N GLY A 195 23.50 9.08 26.23
CA GLY A 195 24.46 8.00 26.00
C GLY A 195 25.88 8.37 25.57
N TRP A 196 26.13 9.49 24.87
CA TRP A 196 27.49 9.81 24.42
C TRP A 196 28.32 10.50 25.51
N LYS A 197 28.63 9.75 26.58
CA LYS A 197 29.72 10.08 27.50
C LYS A 197 31.04 9.75 26.80
N CYS A 198 31.61 10.73 26.10
CA CYS A 198 32.95 10.64 25.56
C CYS A 198 33.96 10.26 26.67
N VAL A 199 34.53 9.07 26.54
CA VAL A 199 35.44 8.46 27.54
C VAL A 199 36.68 9.31 27.82
N SER A 200 37.05 10.20 26.90
CA SER A 200 38.18 11.14 27.02
C SER A 200 37.76 12.60 27.26
N CYS A 201 36.47 12.93 27.26
CA CYS A 201 35.99 14.31 27.44
C CYS A 201 35.56 14.60 28.88
N SER A 202 35.37 13.56 29.70
CA SER A 202 35.13 13.68 31.14
C SER A 202 36.41 13.97 31.95
N SER A 203 37.53 14.27 31.29
CA SER A 203 38.78 14.78 31.88
C SER A 203 39.03 16.27 31.56
N ALA A 204 37.99 17.02 31.18
CA ALA A 204 38.00 18.48 31.16
C ALA A 204 37.66 19.09 32.53
N THR A 205 38.09 18.45 33.63
CA THR A 205 38.35 19.18 34.88
C THR A 205 39.74 19.83 34.77
N PRO A 206 39.95 21.06 35.25
CA PRO A 206 41.27 21.60 35.48
C PRO A 206 41.89 20.96 36.74
N ASN A 207 41.85 19.63 36.82
CA ASN A 207 42.58 18.86 37.81
C ASN A 207 44.06 18.85 37.38
N LEU A 208 44.72 19.97 37.61
CA LEU A 208 46.17 20.05 37.79
C LEU A 208 46.55 19.38 39.12
N THR A 209 46.02 18.17 39.34
CA THR A 209 46.26 17.29 40.47
C THR A 209 47.15 16.16 39.97
N VAL A 210 48.30 16.56 39.43
CA VAL A 210 49.53 15.79 39.68
C VAL A 210 49.51 15.47 41.18
N PRO A 211 49.72 14.22 41.62
CA PRO A 211 49.87 13.94 43.04
C PRO A 211 51.20 14.56 43.49
N SER A 212 51.16 15.86 43.78
CA SER A 212 52.30 16.67 44.21
C SER A 212 52.93 16.09 45.47
N PHE A 213 52.16 15.40 46.29
CA PHE A 213 52.63 14.55 47.38
C PHE A 213 53.63 13.46 46.94
N MET A 214 53.39 12.77 45.81
CA MET A 214 54.32 11.74 45.29
C MET A 214 55.59 12.36 44.69
N ALA A 215 55.46 13.50 44.00
CA ALA A 215 56.62 14.23 43.48
C ALA A 215 57.51 14.82 44.59
N LEU A 216 56.89 15.37 45.65
CA LEU A 216 57.57 15.85 46.85
C LEU A 216 58.20 14.69 47.65
N GLY A 217 57.53 13.54 47.75
CA GLY A 217 58.06 12.34 48.40
C GLY A 217 59.34 11.85 47.72
N MET A 218 59.33 11.72 46.38
CA MET A 218 60.51 11.24 45.63
C MET A 218 61.69 12.21 45.70
N THR A 219 61.45 13.53 45.66
CA THR A 219 62.52 14.53 45.80
C THR A 219 63.12 14.58 47.20
N LEU A 220 62.30 14.47 48.26
CA LEU A 220 62.78 14.38 49.64
C LEU A 220 63.65 13.13 49.86
N ILE A 221 63.22 11.97 49.33
CA ILE A 221 63.98 10.71 49.43
C ILE A 221 65.33 10.83 48.69
N ALA A 222 65.34 11.41 47.49
CA ALA A 222 66.57 11.64 46.74
C ALA A 222 67.56 12.54 47.50
N MET A 223 67.08 13.64 48.10
CA MET A 223 67.92 14.54 48.90
C MET A 223 68.51 13.85 50.14
N MET A 224 67.72 13.04 50.85
CA MET A 224 68.19 12.30 52.03
C MET A 224 69.27 11.25 51.67
N ILE A 225 69.09 10.52 50.57
CA ILE A 225 70.07 9.54 50.08
C ILE A 225 71.36 10.23 49.64
N SER A 226 71.28 11.36 48.92
CA SER A 226 72.44 12.16 48.53
C SER A 226 73.20 12.74 49.73
N GLY A 227 72.49 13.23 50.76
CA GLY A 227 73.09 13.77 51.98
C GLY A 227 73.89 12.72 52.78
N VAL A 228 73.35 11.51 52.91
CA VAL A 228 74.07 10.40 53.59
C VAL A 228 75.31 9.94 52.81
N GLY A 229 75.28 10.05 51.47
CA GLY A 229 76.46 9.79 50.62
C GLY A 229 77.61 10.76 50.90
N LEU A 230 77.33 12.06 50.99
CA LEU A 230 78.33 13.10 51.25
C LEU A 230 78.93 13.00 52.67
N LEU A 231 78.08 12.76 53.68
CA LEU A 231 78.54 12.56 55.07
C LEU A 231 79.44 11.34 55.24
N ARG A 232 79.22 10.26 54.46
CA ARG A 232 80.10 9.08 54.45
C ARG A 232 81.38 9.27 53.62
N GLY A 233 81.42 10.24 52.71
CA GLY A 233 82.64 10.62 51.99
C GLY A 233 83.61 11.44 52.84
N ILE A 234 83.10 12.33 53.70
CA ILE A 234 83.91 13.25 54.53
C ILE A 234 84.61 12.53 55.70
N VAL A 235 84.09 11.41 56.20
CA VAL A 235 84.70 10.62 57.30
C VAL A 235 85.84 9.70 56.81
N ARG A 236 86.19 9.76 55.52
CA ARG A 236 87.20 8.88 54.90
C ARG A 236 88.21 9.65 54.04
N ASN A 237 88.80 10.68 54.67
CA ASN A 237 90.10 11.28 54.35
C ASN A 237 90.77 11.67 55.66
#